data_AF-A0A0M3JKV3-F1
#
_entry.id   AF-A0A0M3JKV3-F1
#
_cell.length_a   1.000
_cell.length_b   1.000
_cell.length_c   1.000
_cell.angle_alpha   90.00
_cell.angle_beta   90.00
_cell.angle_gamma   90.00
#
_symmetry.space_group_name_H-M   'P 1'
#
loop_
_entity.id
_entity.type
_entity.pdbx_description
1 polymer ?
#
loop_
_entity_poly.entity_id
_entity_poly.type
_entity_poly.pdbx_seq_one_letter_code
_entity_poly.pdbx_strand_id
1 'polypeptide(L)' 'MRPLGFNILQSDGYICVGGIQKNGPAEKSGNMFHGDRIKAINVSFDGILLEDAISLLSCAAPYKVIDCIVDYGHLSV' A
#
# COMPACT_ATOMS: atom_id res chain seq x y z
N MET A 1 -7.85 12.00 -7.73
CA MET A 1 -6.39 12.10 -7.92
C MET A 1 -5.78 10.70 -7.82
N ARG A 2 -4.71 10.39 -8.55
CA ARG A 2 -3.95 9.12 -8.41
C ARG A 2 -2.65 9.42 -7.67
N PRO A 3 -2.65 9.46 -6.32
CA PRO A 3 -1.50 9.97 -5.55
C PRO A 3 -0.22 9.16 -5.80
N LEU A 4 -0.34 7.86 -6.08
CA LEU A 4 0.79 6.98 -6.35
C LEU A 4 1.14 6.86 -7.84
N GLY A 5 0.40 7.53 -8.73
CA GLY A 5 0.62 7.46 -10.18
C GLY A 5 0.18 6.14 -10.83
N PHE A 6 -0.66 5.34 -10.18
CA PHE A 6 -1.31 4.17 -10.81
C PHE A 6 -2.75 4.01 -10.32
N ASN A 7 -3.52 3.16 -10.98
CA ASN A 7 -4.81 2.67 -10.46
C ASN A 7 -4.79 1.14 -10.35
N ILE A 8 -5.78 0.61 -9.67
CA ILE A 8 -6.00 -0.83 -9.53
C ILE A 8 -7.23 -1.25 -10.33
N LEU A 9 -7.23 -2.50 -10.77
CA LEU A 9 -8.39 -3.19 -11.31
C LEU A 9 -8.48 -4.59 -10.71
N GLN A 10 -9.65 -5.20 -10.81
CA GLN A 10 -9.84 -6.61 -10.46
C GLN A 10 -9.87 -7.45 -11.74
N SER A 11 -9.06 -8.51 -11.79
CA SER A 11 -8.99 -9.45 -12.92
C SER A 11 -8.76 -10.86 -12.38
N ASP A 12 -9.58 -11.82 -12.80
CA ASP A 12 -9.53 -13.23 -12.37
C ASP A 12 -9.47 -13.43 -10.85
N GLY A 13 -10.19 -12.60 -10.09
CA GLY A 13 -10.22 -12.65 -8.62
C GLY A 13 -8.99 -12.05 -7.94
N TYR A 14 -8.08 -11.44 -8.69
CA TYR A 14 -6.88 -10.76 -8.17
C TYR A 14 -6.96 -9.25 -8.34
N ILE A 15 -6.28 -8.54 -7.45
CA ILE A 15 -6.05 -7.10 -7.59
C ILE A 15 -4.79 -6.90 -8.42
N CYS A 16 -4.92 -6.17 -9.52
CA CYS A 16 -3.83 -5.91 -10.47
C CYS A 16 -3.67 -4.42 -10.73
N VAL A 17 -2.49 -4.02 -11.18
CA VAL A 17 -2.21 -2.68 -11.69
C VAL A 17 -2.99 -2.49 -12.99
N GLY A 18 -3.93 -1.55 -12.98
CA GLY A 18 -4.80 -1.30 -14.13
C GLY A 18 -4.26 -0.27 -15.11
N GLY A 19 -3.28 0.52 -14.72
CA GLY A 19 -2.82 1.63 -15.54
C GLY A 19 -1.89 2.53 -14.77
N ILE A 20 -0.84 2.98 -15.45
CA ILE A 20 0.22 3.80 -14.88
C ILE A 20 0.15 5.18 -15.51
N GLN A 21 0.23 6.19 -14.66
CA GLN A 21 0.24 7.58 -15.07
C GLN A 21 1.62 7.94 -15.63
N LYS A 22 1.64 8.45 -16.86
CA LYS A 22 2.84 9.00 -17.47
C LYS A 22 3.47 10.10 -16.61
N ASN A 23 4.79 10.02 -16.41
CA ASN A 23 5.62 10.83 -15.52
C ASN A 23 5.24 10.76 -14.03
N GLY A 24 4.37 9.83 -13.64
CA GLY A 24 3.97 9.61 -12.25
C GLY A 24 5.02 8.84 -11.43
N PRO A 25 4.87 8.79 -10.09
CA PRO A 25 5.81 8.07 -9.22
C PRO A 25 5.97 6.59 -9.58
N ALA A 26 4.86 5.90 -9.86
CA ALA A 26 4.88 4.50 -10.27
C ALA A 26 5.67 4.26 -11.58
N GLU A 27 5.47 5.09 -12.62
CA GLU A 27 6.25 4.97 -13.86
C GLU A 27 7.74 5.23 -13.62
N LYS A 28 8.06 6.28 -12.85
CA LYS A 28 9.44 6.67 -12.53
C LYS A 28 10.17 5.62 -11.70
N SER A 29 9.46 4.83 -10.90
CA SER A 29 10.05 3.71 -10.16
C SER A 29 10.58 2.61 -11.07
N GLY A 30 10.03 2.46 -12.29
CA GLY A 30 10.40 1.41 -13.25
C GLY A 30 10.04 -0.02 -12.85
N ASN A 31 9.40 -0.21 -11.69
CA ASN A 31 9.15 -1.54 -11.09
C ASN A 31 7.69 -2.00 -11.19
N MET A 32 6.83 -1.21 -11.82
CA MET A 32 5.41 -1.50 -11.96
C MET A 32 5.01 -1.41 -13.43
N PHE A 33 4.20 -2.37 -13.87
CA PHE A 33 3.66 -2.45 -15.22
C PHE A 33 2.17 -2.74 -15.19
N HIS A 34 1.48 -2.37 -16.27
CA HIS A 34 0.07 -2.72 -16.45
C HIS A 34 -0.11 -4.25 -16.42
N GLY A 35 -1.06 -4.74 -15.63
CA GLY A 35 -1.36 -6.16 -15.46
C GLY A 35 -0.62 -6.80 -14.29
N ASP A 36 0.34 -6.12 -13.66
CA ASP A 36 1.05 -6.66 -12.51
C ASP A 36 0.09 -6.95 -11.36
N ARG A 37 0.18 -8.17 -10.81
CA ARG A 37 -0.63 -8.55 -9.66
C ARG A 37 -0.07 -7.96 -8.38
N ILE A 38 -0.90 -7.21 -7.66
CA ILE A 38 -0.57 -6.66 -6.35
C ILE A 38 -0.89 -7.72 -5.30
N LYS A 39 0.15 -8.26 -4.66
CA LYS A 39 0.00 -9.27 -3.60
C LYS A 39 -0.08 -8.66 -2.21
N ALA A 40 0.66 -7.58 -1.97
CA ALA A 40 0.72 -6.85 -0.72
C ALA A 40 1.17 -5.41 -0.99
N ILE A 41 0.83 -4.50 -0.08
CA ILE A 41 1.35 -3.13 -0.03
C ILE A 41 1.89 -2.91 1.38
N ASN A 42 3.06 -2.29 1.48
CA ASN A 42 3.61 -1.88 2.77
C ASN A 42 3.29 -0.39 3.00
N VAL A 43 2.79 -0.05 4.19
CA VAL A 43 2.44 1.32 4.57
C VAL A 43 3.14 1.61 5.90
N SER A 44 4.04 2.60 5.91
CA SER A 44 4.65 3.08 7.16
C SER A 44 3.66 3.97 7.92
N PHE A 45 3.65 3.85 9.25
CA PHE A 45 2.90 4.74 10.15
C PHE A 45 3.72 5.95 10.62
N ASP A 46 4.93 6.16 10.10
CA ASP A 46 5.77 7.30 10.46
C ASP A 46 5.09 8.63 10.12
N GLY A 47 4.86 9.45 11.16
CA GLY A 47 4.21 10.75 11.02
C GLY A 47 2.70 10.68 10.69
N ILE A 48 2.08 9.49 10.78
CA ILE A 48 0.63 9.33 10.62
C ILE A 48 -0.08 9.65 11.95
N LEU A 49 -1.23 10.31 11.87
CA LEU A 49 -2.09 10.56 13.04
C LEU A 49 -2.67 9.25 13.58
N LEU A 50 -2.82 9.15 14.91
CA LEU A 50 -3.35 7.93 15.54
C LEU A 50 -4.70 7.49 14.96
N GLU A 51 -5.59 8.44 14.68
CA GLU A 51 -6.92 8.19 14.11
C GLU A 51 -6.86 7.58 12.69
N ASP A 52 -5.93 8.03 11.86
CA ASP A 52 -5.70 7.49 10.52
C ASP A 52 -5.09 6.08 10.60
N ALA A 53 -4.16 5.87 11.53
CA ALA A 53 -3.56 4.56 11.77
C ALA A 53 -4.62 3.53 12.23
N ILE A 54 -5.47 3.90 13.19
CA ILE A 54 -6.58 3.05 13.65
C ILE A 54 -7.56 2.76 12.51
N SER A 55 -7.88 3.77 11.69
CA SER A 55 -8.78 3.59 10.54
C SER A 55 -8.22 2.61 9.52
N LEU A 56 -6.94 2.75 9.17
CA LEU A 56 -6.24 1.81 8.27
C LEU A 56 -6.22 0.38 8.83
N LEU A 57 -5.88 0.22 10.12
CA LEU A 57 -5.87 -1.08 10.79
C LEU A 57 -7.27 -1.69 10.86
N SER A 58 -8.29 -0.88 11.12
CA SER A 58 -9.69 -1.34 11.18
C SER A 58 -10.17 -1.82 9.82
N CYS A 59 -9.83 -1.11 8.74
CA CYS A 59 -10.09 -1.56 7.37
C CYS A 59 -9.34 -2.85 7.03
N ALA A 60 -8.13 -3.04 7.59
CA ALA A 60 -7.32 -4.22 7.35
C ALA A 60 -7.72 -5.43 8.22
N ALA A 61 -8.40 -5.23 9.35
CA ALA A 61 -8.68 -6.24 10.37
C ALA A 61 -9.35 -7.54 9.87
N PRO A 62 -10.25 -7.53 8.87
CA PRO A 62 -10.82 -8.76 8.32
C PRO A 62 -9.83 -9.60 7.50
N TYR A 63 -8.69 -9.03 7.11
CA TYR A 63 -7.71 -9.66 6.25
C TYR A 63 -6.53 -10.20 7.06
N LYS A 64 -5.85 -11.19 6.49
CA LYS A 64 -4.66 -11.78 7.11
C LYS A 64 -3.51 -10.77 7.12
N VAL A 65 -2.98 -10.46 8.31
CA VAL A 65 -1.72 -9.72 8.46
C VAL A 65 -0.56 -10.64 8.08
N ILE A 66 0.24 -10.20 7.11
CA ILE A 66 1.36 -10.99 6.56
C ILE A 66 2.67 -10.68 7.28
N ASP A 67 2.87 -9.42 7.65
CA ASP A 67 4.09 -8.94 8.30
C ASP A 67 3.78 -7.74 9.20
N CYS A 68 4.55 -7.57 10.28
CA CYS A 68 4.47 -6.43 11.19
C CYS A 68 5.88 -6.03 11.62
N ILE A 69 6.36 -4.92 11.06
CA ILE A 69 7.68 -4.38 11.35
C ILE A 69 7.54 -3.39 12.51
N VAL A 70 8.25 -3.66 13.59
CA VAL A 70 8.34 -2.79 14.76
C VAL A 70 9.76 -2.24 14.87
N ASP A 71 9.89 -0.96 15.21
CA ASP A 71 11.19 -0.39 15.51
C ASP A 71 11.74 -0.97 16.81
N TYR A 72 12.96 -1.51 16.75
CA TYR A 72 13.66 -2.05 17.90
C TYR A 72 14.33 -0.92 18.68
N GLY A 73 13.50 -0.15 19.38
CA GLY A 73 13.91 0.78 20.42
C GLY A 73 12.80 0.76 21.46
N HIS A 74 13.09 0.25 22.66
CA HIS A 74 12.12 0.30 23.75
C HIS A 74 11.95 1.77 24.16
N LEU A 75 11.05 2.49 23.47
CA LEU A 75 10.53 3.75 23.95
C LEU A 75 9.75 3.39 25.20
N SER A 76 10.35 3.63 26.36
CA SER A 76 9.66 3.63 27.64
C SER A 76 8.53 4.66 27.54
N VAL A 77 7.33 4.20 27.19
CA VAL A 77 6.10 4.99 27.28
C VAL A 77 5.68 5.14 28.73
#